data_AF-A0A970AYT4-F1
#
_entry.id   AF-A0A970AYT4-F1
#
_cell.length_a   1.000
_cell.length_b   1.000
_cell.length_c   1.000
_cell.angle_alpha   90.00
_cell.angle_beta   90.00
_cell.angle_gamma   90.00
#
_symmetry.space_group_name_H-M   'P 1'
#
loop_
_entity.id
_entity.type
_entity.pdbx_description
1 polymer ?
#
loop_
_entity_poly.entity_id
_entity_poly.type
_entity_poly.pdbx_seq_one_letter_code
_entity_poly.pdbx_strand_id
1 'polypeptide(L)' 'MSKPKVIVTRRWPHAVEDALKAPFDVELNLDDVPFDKARLIDALGRADALFRR' A
#
# COMPACT_ATOMS: atom_id res chain seq x y z
N MET A 1 -15.54 -10.05 -8.14
CA MET A 1 -15.06 -8.65 -8.29
C MET A 1 -13.70 -8.57 -7.64
N SER A 2 -12.65 -8.22 -8.40
CA SER A 2 -11.30 -8.10 -7.86
C SER A 2 -11.25 -6.92 -6.89
N LYS A 3 -10.79 -7.15 -5.66
CA LYS A 3 -10.54 -6.08 -4.72
C LYS A 3 -9.36 -5.25 -5.27
N PRO A 4 -9.46 -3.91 -5.30
CA PRO A 4 -8.34 -3.09 -5.74
C PRO A 4 -7.14 -3.33 -4.82
N LYS A 5 -5.95 -3.46 -5.41
CA LYS A 5 -4.73 -3.63 -4.63
C LYS A 5 -4.18 -2.27 -4.28
N VAL A 6 -3.89 -2.05 -3.00
CA VAL A 6 -3.37 -0.79 -2.49
C VAL A 6 -2.06 -1.01 -1.74
N ILE A 7 -1.03 -0.23 -2.06
CA ILE A 7 0.29 -0.33 -1.42
C ILE A 7 0.51 0.92 -0.57
N VAL A 8 0.80 0.71 0.71
CA VAL A 8 1.11 1.79 1.65
C VAL A 8 2.63 1.87 1.81
N THR A 9 3.22 2.94 1.30
CA THR A 9 4.69 3.12 1.25
C THR A 9 5.33 3.52 2.58
N ARG A 10 4.54 3.82 3.61
CA ARG A 10 4.99 4.20 4.96
C ARG A 10 4.06 3.62 6.02
N ARG A 11 4.55 3.45 7.25
CA ARG A 11 3.74 2.94 8.35
C ARG A 11 2.57 3.88 8.66
N TRP A 12 1.36 3.33 8.63
CA TRP A 12 0.13 3.99 9.03
C TRP A 12 -0.33 3.48 10.40
N PRO A 13 -1.28 4.14 11.08
CA PRO A 13 -1.88 3.60 12.29
C PRO A 13 -2.70 2.35 11.98
N HIS A 14 -2.63 1.37 12.88
CA HIS A 14 -3.32 0.06 12.77
C HIS A 14 -4.82 0.18 12.49
N ALA A 15 -5.48 1.23 13.02
CA ALA A 15 -6.89 1.51 12.77
C ALA A 15 -7.20 1.77 11.28
N VAL A 16 -6.27 2.40 10.54
CA VAL A 16 -6.44 2.68 9.11
C VAL A 16 -6.11 1.44 8.28
N GLU A 17 -5.13 0.65 8.71
CA GLU A 17 -4.77 -0.62 8.06
C GLU A 17 -5.94 -1.61 8.08
N ASP A 18 -6.63 -1.71 9.23
CA ASP A 18 -7.80 -2.58 9.40
C ASP A 18 -8.98 -2.10 8.54
N ALA A 19 -9.24 -0.79 8.50
CA ALA A 19 -10.27 -0.20 7.67
C ALA A 19 -10.03 -0.39 6.17
N LEU A 20 -8.77 -0.39 5.73
CA LEU A 20 -8.40 -0.60 4.32
C LEU A 20 -8.49 -2.08 3.91
N LYS A 21 -8.16 -3.02 4.80
CA LYS A 21 -8.20 -4.48 4.51
C LYS A 21 -9.60 -5.02 4.27
N ALA A 22 -10.63 -4.33 4.76
CA ALA A 22 -12.01 -4.73 4.52
C ALA A 22 -12.40 -4.65 3.01
N PRO A 23 -12.32 -3.47 2.37
CA PRO A 23 -12.60 -3.30 0.95
C PRO A 23 -11.43 -3.59 -0.01
N PHE A 24 -10.17 -3.46 0.42
CA PHE A 24 -8.98 -3.51 -0.46
C PHE A 24 -7.99 -4.60 -0.09
N ASP A 25 -7.17 -5.01 -1.07
CA ASP A 25 -6.00 -5.87 -0.83
C ASP A 25 -4.82 -4.97 -0.46
N VAL A 26 -4.55 -4.84 0.84
CA VAL A 26 -3.56 -3.89 1.38
C VAL A 26 -2.21 -4.56 1.55
N GLU A 27 -1.19 -3.99 0.91
CA GLU A 27 0.19 -4.35 1.15
C GLU A 27 0.89 -3.23 1.95
N LEU A 28 1.41 -3.60 3.11
CA LEU A 28 1.95 -2.68 4.10
C LEU A 28 3.47 -2.74 4.08
N ASN A 29 4.11 -1.57 4.08
CA ASN A 29 5.55 -1.46 4.29
C ASN A 29 5.89 -1.54 5.77
N LEU A 30 6.10 -2.75 6.29
CA LEU A 30 6.38 -3.01 7.71
C LEU A 30 7.71 -2.40 8.19
N ASP A 31 8.69 -2.33 7.29
CA ASP A 31 10.05 -1.83 7.54
C ASP A 31 10.13 -0.29 7.60
N ASP A 32 9.05 0.42 7.25
CA ASP A 32 8.99 1.89 7.18
C ASP A 32 10.08 2.51 6.27
N VAL A 33 10.63 1.73 5.34
CA VAL A 33 11.69 2.18 4.43
C VAL A 33 11.07 2.90 3.24
N PRO A 34 11.43 4.16 2.93
CA PRO A 34 10.91 4.83 1.76
C PRO A 34 11.23 4.04 0.48
N PHE A 35 10.22 3.83 -0.36
CA PHE A 35 10.42 3.15 -1.64
C PHE A 35 11.25 4.03 -2.59
N ASP A 36 12.32 3.47 -3.14
CA ASP A 36 13.04 4.06 -4.27
C ASP A 36 12.19 4.10 -5.54
N LYS A 37 12.59 4.93 -6.52
CA LYS A 37 11.89 5.09 -7.80
C LYS A 37 11.55 3.76 -8.47
N ALA A 38 12.48 2.81 -8.49
CA ALA A 38 12.25 1.49 -9.09
C ALA A 38 11.14 0.71 -8.38
N ARG A 39 11.13 0.72 -7.03
CA ARG A 39 10.09 0.06 -6.24
C ARG A 39 8.74 0.77 -6.35
N LEU A 40 8.73 2.10 -6.50
CA LEU A 40 7.50 2.86 -6.74
C LEU A 40 6.88 2.50 -8.10
N ILE A 41 7.69 2.39 -9.16
CA ILE A 41 7.20 2.01 -10.50
C ILE A 41 6.65 0.59 -10.49
N ASP A 42 7.37 -0.36 -9.87
CA ASP A 42 6.90 -1.74 -9.69
C ASP A 42 5.60 -1.80 -8.89
N ALA A 43 5.55 -1.10 -7.75
CA ALA A 43 4.37 -1.02 -6.91
C ALA A 43 3.17 -0.43 -7.66
N LEU A 44 3.35 0.63 -8.44
CA LEU A 44 2.30 1.22 -9.25
C LEU A 44 1.84 0.31 -10.40
N GLY A 45 2.75 -0.51 -10.95
CA GLY A 45 2.40 -1.48 -11.99
C GLY A 45 1.54 -2.65 -11.49
N ARG A 46 1.60 -2.95 -10.19
CA ARG A 46 0.88 -4.08 -9.55
C ARG A 46 -0.22 -3.66 -8.58
N ALA A 47 -0.40 -2.37 -8.33
CA ALA A 47 -1.42 -1.84 -7.43
C ALA A 47 -2.22 -0.73 -8.11
N ASP A 48 -3.51 -0.69 -7.80
CA ASP A 48 -4.44 0.31 -8.30
C ASP A 48 -4.23 1.66 -7.59
N ALA A 49 -3.80 1.66 -6.34
CA ALA A 49 -3.50 2.87 -5.58
C ALA A 49 -2.26 2.74 -4.72
N LEU A 50 -1.60 3.88 -4.51
CA LEU A 50 -0.33 3.96 -3.77
C LEU A 50 -0.44 5.11 -2.76
N PHE A 51 -0.39 4.77 -1.47
CA PHE A 51 -0.52 5.73 -0.39
C PHE A 51 0.87 6.14 0.11
N ARG A 52 1.10 7.45 0.14
CA ARG A 52 2.33 8.08 0.63
C ARG A 52 1.94 9.15 1.64
N ARG A 53 2.55 9.11 2.83
CA ARG A 53 2.47 10.19 3.82
C ARG A 53 3.47 11.29 3.49
#